data_AF-A0A9P8JAQ4-F1
#
_entry.id   AF-A0A9P8JAQ4-F1
#
_cell.length_a   1.000
_cell.length_b   1.000
_cell.length_c   1.000
_cell.angle_alpha   90.00
_cell.angle_beta   90.00
_cell.angle_gamma   90.00
#
_symmetry.space_group_name_H-M   'P 1'
#
loop_
_entity.id
_entity.type
_entity.pdbx_description
1 polymer ?
#
loop_
_entity_poly.entity_id
_entity_poly.type
_entity_poly.pdbx_seq_one_letter_code
_entity_poly.pdbx_strand_id
1 'polypeptide(L)'
;MGWTEDKKPLHLDHQRLVSYADKAWILVKDPAPTTEYLFISWHWESFKYDRAKPAKEALSLVKKMAQHATLQSGLKAYWLDVQCVTADQKAAESFSSDVYGMADIVRNANHVAILLPSDHSFYKRAWARRLWTLPEGLLARGRLHIWTATETGFTKHELDRVEMTYEFWHPFANDERHYPTRILAEYFDGQTKLTRLEMVVTAIAALSRQDSSKFTDADIAYALMGLLRKPMTIERSDTLHQAMTKLLSLTSENEYVMERMLSSHPYPAKGFKVSLKGILNKDQFDTYLWDLRPACEIVGIDDIDGVVTGLALPGSIAANDIVTGW
;
A
#
# COMPACT_ATOMS: atom_id res chain seq x y z
N MET A 1 -17.53 19.16 3.50
CA MET A 1 -16.82 19.99 2.53
C MET A 1 -16.08 19.05 1.60
N GLY A 2 -16.40 19.11 0.31
CA GLY A 2 -15.82 18.24 -0.71
C GLY A 2 -14.35 18.57 -0.90
N TRP A 3 -13.52 17.53 -0.92
CA TRP A 3 -12.12 17.63 -1.34
C TRP A 3 -12.09 18.04 -2.81
N THR A 4 -11.90 19.32 -3.09
CA THR A 4 -11.53 19.80 -4.42
C THR A 4 -10.04 19.54 -4.61
N GLU A 5 -9.73 18.54 -5.42
CA GLU A 5 -8.37 18.16 -5.83
C GLU A 5 -7.72 19.30 -6.62
N ASP A 6 -6.74 19.97 -6.03
CA ASP A 6 -5.70 20.65 -6.81
C ASP A 6 -4.82 19.56 -7.43
N LYS A 7 -5.11 19.22 -8.68
CA LYS A 7 -4.29 18.36 -9.54
C LYS A 7 -3.00 19.07 -9.90
N LYS A 8 -2.05 19.13 -8.97
CA LYS A 8 -0.64 19.18 -9.36
C LYS A 8 -0.17 17.73 -9.52
N PRO A 9 0.10 17.26 -10.75
CA PRO A 9 0.72 15.95 -10.91
C PRO A 9 2.07 16.00 -10.21
N LEU A 10 2.26 15.18 -9.17
CA LEU A 10 3.61 14.77 -8.81
C LEU A 10 4.21 14.18 -10.08
N HIS A 11 5.32 14.74 -10.53
CA HIS A 11 6.05 14.30 -11.69
C HIS A 11 6.40 12.82 -11.51
N LEU A 12 5.63 11.94 -12.16
CA LEU A 12 6.02 10.57 -12.46
C LEU A 12 7.10 10.67 -13.54
N ASP A 13 8.30 11.09 -13.13
CA ASP A 13 9.47 11.03 -13.98
C ASP A 13 9.63 9.56 -14.38
N HIS A 14 9.32 9.27 -15.65
CA HIS A 14 9.48 7.96 -16.29
C HIS A 14 8.41 6.90 -16.03
N GLN A 15 7.14 7.22 -16.28
CA GLN A 15 6.14 6.18 -16.45
C GLN A 15 6.47 5.31 -17.68
N ARG A 16 6.36 3.98 -17.54
CA ARG A 16 6.49 3.02 -18.63
C ARG A 16 5.19 2.26 -18.79
N LEU A 17 4.70 2.12 -20.01
CA LEU A 17 3.46 1.39 -20.31
C LEU A 17 3.68 0.40 -21.44
N VAL A 18 3.00 -0.74 -21.37
CA VAL A 18 2.91 -1.65 -22.50
C VAL A 18 1.73 -1.21 -23.35
N SER A 19 2.00 -0.76 -24.57
CA SER A 19 0.99 -0.19 -25.46
C SER A 19 0.79 -1.08 -26.70
N TYR A 20 -0.45 -1.15 -27.17
CA TYR A 20 -0.83 -1.84 -28.39
C TYR A 20 -0.76 -0.88 -29.57
N ALA A 21 0.22 -1.10 -30.44
CA ALA A 21 0.44 -0.32 -31.68
C ALA A 21 0.87 -1.28 -32.79
N ASP A 22 0.42 -1.03 -34.03
CA ASP A 22 0.84 -1.79 -35.22
C ASP A 22 0.70 -3.32 -35.07
N LYS A 23 -0.40 -3.75 -34.44
CA LYS A 23 -0.71 -5.16 -34.14
C LYS A 23 0.27 -5.85 -33.19
N ALA A 24 1.09 -5.10 -32.46
CA ALA A 24 2.05 -5.59 -31.49
C ALA A 24 1.92 -4.88 -30.14
N TRP A 25 2.34 -5.55 -29.07
CA TRP A 25 2.47 -4.97 -27.74
C TRP A 25 3.92 -4.55 -27.52
N ILE A 26 4.15 -3.25 -27.37
CA ILE A 26 5.48 -2.65 -27.22
C ILE A 26 5.60 -1.92 -25.89
N LEU A 27 6.79 -1.96 -25.28
CA LEU A 27 7.08 -1.17 -24.09
C LEU A 27 7.40 0.27 -24.51
N VAL A 28 6.58 1.21 -24.08
CA VAL A 28 6.74 2.65 -24.34
C VAL A 28 7.30 3.30 -23.08
N LYS A 29 8.44 3.99 -23.22
CA LYS A 29 9.00 4.86 -22.18
C LYS A 29 8.40 6.26 -22.37
N ASP A 30 7.98 6.90 -21.28
CA ASP A 30 7.40 8.25 -21.27
C ASP A 30 6.18 8.39 -22.20
N PRO A 31 5.09 7.60 -21.97
CA PRO A 31 3.87 7.72 -22.74
C PRO A 31 3.25 9.11 -22.57
N ALA A 32 2.41 9.53 -23.53
CA ALA A 32 1.71 10.81 -23.42
C ALA A 32 0.94 10.90 -22.09
N PRO A 33 0.93 12.04 -21.37
CA PRO A 33 0.27 12.16 -20.06
C PRO A 33 -1.23 11.85 -20.07
N THR A 34 -1.88 11.92 -21.22
CA THR A 34 -3.30 11.59 -21.42
C THR A 34 -3.55 10.10 -21.72
N THR A 35 -2.51 9.27 -21.72
CA THR A 35 -2.64 7.85 -22.06
C THR A 35 -3.36 7.13 -20.93
N GLU A 36 -4.59 6.69 -21.18
CA GLU A 36 -5.33 5.83 -20.26
C GLU A 36 -4.77 4.39 -20.31
N TYR A 37 -4.60 3.79 -19.15
CA TYR A 37 -4.07 2.43 -19.03
C TYR A 37 -4.76 1.62 -17.94
N LEU A 38 -4.67 0.30 -18.09
CA LEU A 38 -5.10 -0.67 -17.09
C LEU A 38 -3.93 -0.99 -16.16
N PHE A 39 -4.12 -0.90 -14.85
CA PHE A 39 -3.13 -1.41 -13.90
C PHE A 39 -3.30 -2.91 -13.72
N ILE A 40 -2.24 -3.68 -13.88
CA ILE A 40 -2.27 -5.14 -13.76
C ILE A 40 -1.66 -5.56 -12.42
N SER A 41 -2.51 -6.05 -11.53
CA SER A 41 -2.11 -6.69 -10.29
C SER A 41 -2.15 -8.20 -10.42
N TRP A 42 -1.12 -8.88 -9.91
CA TRP A 42 -1.01 -10.34 -9.99
C TRP A 42 -0.05 -10.88 -8.93
N HIS A 43 0.00 -12.19 -8.74
CA HIS A 43 0.90 -12.83 -7.78
C HIS A 43 1.68 -14.00 -8.38
N TRP A 44 3.01 -13.85 -8.45
CA TRP A 44 3.92 -14.83 -9.06
C TRP A 44 3.75 -16.26 -8.54
N GLU A 45 3.65 -16.46 -7.21
CA GLU A 45 3.55 -17.83 -6.68
C GLU A 45 2.21 -18.48 -6.98
N SER A 46 1.14 -17.69 -7.13
CA SER A 46 -0.16 -18.22 -7.55
C SER A 46 -0.07 -18.87 -8.93
N PHE A 47 0.65 -18.25 -9.87
CA PHE A 47 0.80 -18.78 -11.24
C PHE A 47 1.87 -19.87 -11.38
N LYS A 48 2.68 -20.09 -10.33
CA LYS A 48 3.75 -21.12 -10.28
C LYS A 48 3.34 -22.43 -9.61
N TYR A 49 2.08 -22.57 -9.19
CA TYR A 49 1.66 -23.69 -8.34
C TYR A 49 1.90 -25.07 -8.97
N ASP A 50 2.01 -25.14 -10.30
CA ASP A 50 2.50 -26.32 -10.99
C ASP A 50 4.03 -26.29 -11.10
N ARG A 51 4.72 -27.07 -10.24
CA ARG A 51 6.19 -27.21 -10.25
C ARG A 51 6.73 -27.78 -11.56
N ALA A 52 5.89 -28.38 -12.40
CA ALA A 52 6.28 -28.88 -13.71
C ALA A 52 6.21 -27.80 -14.82
N LYS A 53 5.55 -26.66 -14.57
CA LYS A 53 5.46 -25.55 -15.54
C LYS A 53 6.66 -24.61 -15.42
N PRO A 54 7.43 -24.40 -16.50
CA PRO A 54 8.52 -23.43 -16.53
C PRO A 54 8.02 -22.02 -16.21
N ALA A 55 8.82 -21.23 -15.50
CA ALA A 55 8.54 -19.83 -15.17
C ALA A 55 8.15 -18.96 -16.40
N LYS A 56 8.65 -19.33 -17.58
CA LYS A 56 8.33 -18.70 -18.87
C LYS A 56 6.86 -18.87 -19.27
N GLU A 57 6.25 -20.00 -18.97
CA GLU A 57 4.84 -20.27 -19.28
C GLU A 57 3.90 -19.49 -18.38
N ALA A 58 4.19 -19.45 -17.07
CA ALA A 58 3.45 -18.62 -16.12
C ALA A 58 3.45 -17.14 -16.53
N LEU A 59 4.63 -16.60 -16.88
CA LEU A 59 4.75 -15.22 -17.35
C LEU A 59 4.04 -14.99 -18.69
N SER A 60 4.08 -15.97 -19.60
CA SER A 60 3.37 -15.90 -20.88
C SER A 60 1.85 -15.84 -20.66
N LEU A 61 1.32 -16.63 -19.73
CA LEU A 61 -0.10 -16.59 -19.36
C LEU A 61 -0.50 -15.24 -18.78
N VAL A 62 0.26 -14.71 -17.82
CA VAL A 62 0.01 -13.40 -17.20
C VAL A 62 0.00 -12.29 -18.25
N LYS A 63 0.97 -12.29 -19.18
CA LYS A 63 1.01 -11.34 -20.30
C LYS A 63 -0.23 -11.47 -21.20
N LYS A 64 -0.63 -12.69 -21.56
CA LYS A 64 -1.83 -12.92 -22.37
C LYS A 64 -3.10 -12.42 -21.66
N MET A 65 -3.22 -12.69 -20.37
CA MET A 65 -4.34 -12.20 -19.55
C MET A 65 -4.35 -10.68 -19.47
N ALA A 66 -3.21 -10.03 -19.23
CA ALA A 66 -3.09 -8.58 -19.20
C ALA A 66 -3.52 -7.94 -20.53
N GLN A 67 -3.02 -8.47 -21.65
CA GLN A 67 -3.38 -8.01 -23.00
C GLN A 67 -4.88 -8.16 -23.26
N HIS A 68 -5.45 -9.32 -22.90
CA HIS A 68 -6.88 -9.58 -23.05
C HIS A 68 -7.72 -8.63 -22.19
N ALA A 69 -7.41 -8.51 -20.89
CA ALA A 69 -8.11 -7.63 -19.96
C ALA A 69 -8.07 -6.17 -20.42
N THR A 70 -6.95 -5.73 -20.97
CA THR A 70 -6.76 -4.37 -21.50
C THR A 70 -7.69 -4.11 -22.68
N LEU A 71 -7.70 -5.01 -23.68
CA LEU A 71 -8.56 -4.89 -24.85
C LEU A 71 -10.05 -4.98 -24.50
N GLN A 72 -10.42 -5.87 -23.57
CA GLN A 72 -11.81 -6.01 -23.09
C GLN A 72 -12.27 -4.80 -22.27
N SER A 73 -11.34 -4.03 -21.71
CA SER A 73 -11.64 -2.75 -21.04
C SER A 73 -11.67 -1.57 -22.00
N GLY A 74 -11.53 -1.80 -23.33
CA GLY A 74 -11.50 -0.75 -24.34
C GLY A 74 -10.20 0.09 -24.35
N LEU A 75 -9.18 -0.36 -23.63
CA LEU A 75 -7.91 0.35 -23.48
C LEU A 75 -6.87 -0.19 -24.47
N LYS A 76 -5.84 0.63 -24.73
CA LYS A 76 -4.71 0.26 -25.59
C LYS A 76 -3.39 0.17 -24.84
N ALA A 77 -3.38 0.47 -23.54
CA ALA A 77 -2.18 0.42 -22.73
C ALA A 77 -2.45 -0.24 -21.38
N TYR A 78 -1.43 -0.90 -20.83
CA TYR A 78 -1.44 -1.40 -19.47
C TYR A 78 -0.10 -1.23 -18.77
N TRP A 79 -0.14 -1.23 -17.45
CA TRP A 79 1.03 -1.25 -16.60
C TRP A 79 1.15 -2.63 -15.94
N LEU A 80 2.28 -3.32 -16.14
CA LEU A 80 2.59 -4.62 -15.53
C LEU A 80 4.02 -4.56 -15.01
N ASP A 81 4.19 -4.77 -13.69
CA ASP A 81 5.47 -4.65 -12.97
C ASP A 81 6.65 -5.36 -13.65
N VAL A 82 6.51 -6.61 -14.07
CA VAL A 82 7.55 -7.42 -14.72
C VAL A 82 7.91 -6.99 -16.14
N GLN A 83 7.15 -6.05 -16.72
CA GLN A 83 7.50 -5.41 -18.00
C GLN A 83 7.92 -3.97 -17.81
N CYS A 84 7.30 -3.24 -16.89
CA CYS A 84 7.54 -1.82 -16.70
C CYS A 84 8.75 -1.56 -15.79
N VAL A 85 8.90 -2.31 -14.69
CA VAL A 85 9.98 -2.13 -13.71
C VAL A 85 11.21 -2.95 -14.10
N THR A 86 11.06 -4.24 -14.37
CA THR A 86 12.21 -5.16 -14.54
C THR A 86 12.82 -5.18 -15.95
N ALA A 87 12.39 -4.30 -16.86
CA ALA A 87 12.94 -4.25 -18.22
C ALA A 87 14.39 -3.77 -18.28
N ASP A 88 14.83 -2.94 -17.32
CA ASP A 88 16.21 -2.45 -17.24
C ASP A 88 16.92 -3.11 -16.03
N GLN A 89 17.57 -4.26 -16.25
CA GLN A 89 18.30 -5.01 -15.20
C GLN A 89 19.48 -4.26 -14.54
N LYS A 90 19.80 -3.04 -14.99
CA LYS A 90 20.95 -2.25 -14.52
C LYS A 90 20.66 -1.28 -13.38
N ALA A 91 19.42 -1.08 -12.95
CA ALA A 91 19.08 -0.10 -11.94
C ALA A 91 18.48 -0.78 -10.69
N ALA A 92 19.34 -1.40 -9.88
CA ALA A 92 18.95 -1.81 -8.53
C ALA A 92 18.45 -0.63 -7.69
N GLU A 93 18.87 0.60 -8.02
CA GLU A 93 18.39 1.87 -7.45
C GLU A 93 16.96 2.22 -7.91
N SER A 94 16.59 1.98 -9.18
CA SER A 94 15.24 2.32 -9.69
C SER A 94 14.14 1.36 -9.20
N PHE A 95 14.51 0.14 -8.80
CA PHE A 95 13.52 -0.82 -8.29
C PHE A 95 12.78 -0.30 -7.05
N SER A 96 13.44 0.47 -6.17
CA SER A 96 12.76 1.05 -5.01
C SER A 96 11.90 2.24 -5.38
N SER A 97 12.41 3.19 -6.19
CA SER A 97 11.63 4.37 -6.57
C SER A 97 10.34 3.98 -7.29
N ASP A 98 10.42 2.96 -8.17
CA ASP A 98 9.27 2.50 -8.95
C ASP A 98 8.24 1.76 -8.09
N VAL A 99 8.68 0.99 -7.08
CA VAL A 99 7.78 0.31 -6.12
C VAL A 99 7.08 1.34 -5.22
N TYR A 100 7.79 2.38 -4.81
CA TYR A 100 7.22 3.41 -3.92
C TYR A 100 6.36 4.44 -4.67
N GLY A 101 6.54 4.59 -5.98
CA GLY A 101 5.62 5.30 -6.88
C GLY A 101 4.39 4.47 -7.30
N MET A 102 4.31 3.18 -6.95
CA MET A 102 3.22 2.28 -7.35
C MET A 102 1.84 2.82 -7.00
N ALA A 103 1.70 3.45 -5.82
CA ALA A 103 0.43 4.00 -5.38
C ALA A 103 -0.12 5.07 -6.36
N ASP A 104 0.76 5.89 -6.94
CA ASP A 104 0.39 6.90 -7.92
C ASP A 104 0.11 6.29 -9.29
N ILE A 105 0.83 5.24 -9.66
CA ILE A 105 0.52 4.43 -10.85
C ILE A 105 -0.87 3.80 -10.73
N VAL A 106 -1.26 3.31 -9.56
CA VAL A 106 -2.60 2.74 -9.32
C VAL A 106 -3.67 3.84 -9.41
N ARG A 107 -3.47 4.98 -8.77
CA ARG A 107 -4.43 6.10 -8.78
C ARG A 107 -4.71 6.65 -10.17
N ASN A 108 -3.67 6.74 -11.00
CA ASN A 108 -3.76 7.26 -12.35
C ASN A 108 -4.25 6.22 -13.36
N ALA A 109 -4.35 4.95 -12.97
CA ALA A 109 -4.92 3.91 -13.81
C ALA A 109 -6.41 4.15 -14.03
N ASN A 110 -6.89 3.81 -15.22
CA ASN A 110 -8.31 3.89 -15.54
C ASN A 110 -9.11 2.87 -14.70
N HIS A 111 -8.57 1.65 -14.55
CA HIS A 111 -9.05 0.61 -13.65
C HIS A 111 -7.89 -0.26 -13.14
N VAL A 112 -8.17 -1.07 -12.11
CA VAL A 112 -7.28 -2.13 -11.63
C VAL A 112 -7.82 -3.50 -12.05
N ALA A 113 -6.98 -4.29 -12.72
CA ALA A 113 -7.26 -5.67 -13.05
C ALA A 113 -6.41 -6.62 -12.19
N ILE A 114 -7.07 -7.50 -11.43
CA ILE A 114 -6.44 -8.54 -10.63
C ILE A 114 -6.48 -9.84 -11.42
N LEU A 115 -5.30 -10.37 -11.78
CA LEU A 115 -5.17 -11.60 -12.54
C LEU A 115 -4.95 -12.79 -11.60
N LEU A 116 -5.79 -13.82 -11.74
CA LEU A 116 -5.71 -15.05 -10.97
C LEU A 116 -5.63 -16.29 -11.90
N PRO A 117 -4.89 -17.34 -11.51
CA PRO A 117 -4.83 -18.59 -12.30
C PRO A 117 -6.17 -19.31 -12.41
N SER A 118 -7.05 -19.16 -11.41
CA SER A 118 -8.43 -19.64 -11.42
C SER A 118 -9.21 -18.91 -10.31
N ASP A 119 -10.54 -19.11 -10.24
CA ASP A 119 -11.40 -18.54 -9.19
C ASP A 119 -11.25 -19.22 -7.81
N HIS A 120 -10.31 -20.15 -7.67
CA HIS A 120 -10.11 -20.87 -6.42
C HIS A 120 -9.70 -19.93 -5.27
N SER A 121 -10.37 -20.05 -4.11
CA SER A 121 -10.18 -19.17 -2.95
C SER A 121 -8.73 -19.06 -2.45
N PHE A 122 -7.91 -20.09 -2.68
CA PHE A 122 -6.46 -20.06 -2.41
C PHE A 122 -5.76 -18.91 -3.14
N TYR A 123 -6.07 -18.66 -4.41
CA TYR A 123 -5.41 -17.62 -5.19
C TYR A 123 -5.87 -16.22 -4.79
N LYS A 124 -7.16 -16.05 -4.51
CA LYS A 124 -7.74 -14.82 -3.93
C LYS A 124 -7.00 -14.46 -2.63
N ARG A 125 -6.90 -15.44 -1.71
CA ARG A 125 -6.13 -15.29 -0.46
C ARG A 125 -4.66 -14.94 -0.71
N ALA A 126 -3.96 -15.73 -1.51
CA ALA A 126 -2.53 -15.56 -1.72
C ALA A 126 -2.18 -14.17 -2.27
N TRP A 127 -3.05 -13.63 -3.12
CA TRP A 127 -2.97 -12.24 -3.58
C TRP A 127 -3.24 -11.25 -2.44
N ALA A 128 -4.37 -11.40 -1.74
CA ALA A 128 -4.88 -10.46 -0.76
C ALA A 128 -3.98 -10.27 0.48
N ARG A 129 -3.15 -11.26 0.80
CA ARG A 129 -2.26 -11.22 1.99
C ARG A 129 -1.04 -10.31 1.81
N ARG A 130 -0.69 -9.91 0.59
CA ARG A 130 0.54 -9.17 0.31
C ARG A 130 0.39 -7.71 0.70
N LEU A 131 1.45 -7.12 1.23
CA LEU A 131 1.45 -5.71 1.64
C LEU A 131 0.93 -4.75 0.56
N TRP A 132 1.46 -4.83 -0.65
CA TRP A 132 1.15 -3.90 -1.75
C TRP A 132 -0.23 -4.10 -2.39
N THR A 133 -0.86 -5.26 -2.23
CA THR A 133 -2.17 -5.50 -2.85
C THR A 133 -3.30 -4.75 -2.14
N LEU A 134 -3.10 -4.38 -0.87
CA LEU A 134 -4.03 -3.55 -0.14
C LEU A 134 -4.10 -2.11 -0.72
N PRO A 135 -2.99 -1.35 -0.84
CA PRO A 135 -2.98 -0.08 -1.58
C PRO A 135 -3.49 -0.21 -3.02
N GLU A 136 -3.09 -1.26 -3.75
CA GLU A 136 -3.55 -1.48 -5.13
C GLU A 136 -5.09 -1.58 -5.23
N GLY A 137 -5.73 -2.25 -4.28
CA GLY A 137 -7.18 -2.38 -4.27
C GLY A 137 -7.91 -1.16 -3.70
N LEU A 138 -7.39 -0.54 -2.64
CA LEU A 138 -8.02 0.64 -2.02
C LEU A 138 -7.93 1.89 -2.92
N LEU A 139 -6.85 2.05 -3.67
CA LEU A 139 -6.63 3.21 -4.54
C LEU A 139 -7.24 3.05 -5.94
N ALA A 140 -7.77 1.89 -6.29
CA ALA A 140 -8.35 1.58 -7.59
C ALA A 140 -9.49 2.54 -7.97
N ARG A 141 -9.52 3.07 -9.19
CA ARG A 141 -10.68 3.85 -9.64
C ARG A 141 -11.86 2.93 -9.96
N GLY A 142 -13.00 3.18 -9.31
CA GLY A 142 -14.23 2.40 -9.52
C GLY A 142 -14.13 0.97 -8.98
N ARG A 143 -14.83 0.04 -9.65
CA ARG A 143 -14.80 -1.38 -9.31
C ARG A 143 -13.52 -2.05 -9.80
N LEU A 144 -13.06 -3.07 -9.08
CA LEU A 144 -11.89 -3.88 -9.44
C LEU A 144 -12.31 -4.99 -10.41
N HIS A 145 -11.50 -5.21 -11.44
CA HIS A 145 -11.75 -6.23 -12.45
C HIS A 145 -10.97 -7.50 -12.13
N ILE A 146 -11.65 -8.55 -11.69
CA ILE A 146 -11.04 -9.84 -11.39
C ILE A 146 -11.08 -10.71 -12.64
N TRP A 147 -9.90 -11.11 -13.12
CA TRP A 147 -9.75 -11.96 -14.29
C TRP A 147 -9.19 -13.32 -13.89
N THR A 148 -9.90 -14.38 -14.25
CA THR A 148 -9.50 -15.77 -13.97
C THR A 148 -9.30 -16.55 -15.24
N ALA A 149 -8.28 -17.42 -15.28
CA ALA A 149 -8.12 -18.36 -16.38
C ALA A 149 -9.07 -19.56 -16.26
N THR A 150 -9.58 -20.00 -17.41
CA THR A 150 -10.47 -21.15 -17.59
C THR A 150 -9.93 -22.02 -18.73
N GLU A 151 -10.50 -23.20 -18.95
CA GLU A 151 -10.09 -24.09 -20.04
C GLU A 151 -10.26 -23.47 -21.43
N THR A 152 -11.30 -22.63 -21.61
CA THR A 152 -11.69 -22.07 -22.91
C THR A 152 -11.29 -20.61 -23.08
N GLY A 153 -10.69 -19.97 -22.07
CA GLY A 153 -10.29 -18.57 -22.13
C GLY A 153 -10.21 -17.90 -20.76
N PHE A 154 -10.74 -16.68 -20.67
CA PHE A 154 -10.71 -15.87 -19.45
C PHE A 154 -12.12 -15.41 -19.07
N THR A 155 -12.41 -15.37 -17.78
CA THR A 155 -13.67 -14.83 -17.25
C THR A 155 -13.38 -13.60 -16.42
N LYS A 156 -14.33 -12.64 -16.45
CA LYS A 156 -14.28 -11.39 -15.70
C LYS A 156 -15.36 -11.37 -14.64
N HIS A 157 -14.99 -10.97 -13.43
CA HIS A 157 -15.90 -10.59 -12.35
C HIS A 157 -15.54 -9.19 -11.87
N GLU A 158 -16.51 -8.42 -11.39
CA GLU A 158 -16.28 -7.08 -10.86
C GLU A 158 -16.68 -7.04 -9.39
N LEU A 159 -15.84 -6.43 -8.57
CA LEU A 159 -16.09 -6.24 -7.15
C LEU A 159 -15.80 -4.80 -6.76
N ASP A 160 -16.64 -4.18 -5.93
CA ASP A 160 -16.28 -2.97 -5.21
C ASP A 160 -15.35 -3.27 -4.01
N ARG A 161 -14.82 -2.22 -3.37
CA ARG A 161 -13.82 -2.38 -2.29
C ARG A 161 -14.40 -3.12 -1.09
N VAL A 162 -15.68 -2.89 -0.82
CA VAL A 162 -16.43 -3.52 0.24
C VAL A 162 -16.61 -5.01 -0.06
N GLU A 163 -17.01 -5.39 -1.27
CA GLU A 163 -17.09 -6.79 -1.71
C GLU A 163 -15.71 -7.48 -1.66
N MET A 164 -14.64 -6.77 -2.04
CA MET A 164 -13.26 -7.28 -1.91
C MET A 164 -12.90 -7.67 -0.47
N THR A 165 -13.44 -6.97 0.54
CA THR A 165 -13.18 -7.33 1.95
C THR A 165 -13.78 -8.68 2.34
N TYR A 166 -14.84 -9.11 1.65
CA TYR A 166 -15.50 -10.40 1.88
C TYR A 166 -14.96 -11.52 0.99
N GLU A 167 -14.51 -11.21 -0.22
CA GLU A 167 -14.04 -12.21 -1.19
C GLU A 167 -12.52 -12.47 -1.10
N PHE A 168 -11.75 -11.44 -0.76
CA PHE A 168 -10.28 -11.46 -0.79
C PHE A 168 -9.66 -11.25 0.58
N TRP A 169 -10.06 -10.20 1.31
CA TRP A 169 -9.53 -9.88 2.64
C TRP A 169 -10.36 -10.46 3.81
N HIS A 170 -11.18 -11.47 3.54
CA HIS A 170 -12.05 -12.11 4.52
C HIS A 170 -11.25 -12.75 5.67
N PRO A 171 -11.74 -12.69 6.92
CA PRO A 171 -11.05 -13.33 8.01
C PRO A 171 -11.23 -14.85 7.91
N PHE A 172 -10.12 -15.58 7.93
CA PHE A 172 -10.16 -16.96 8.41
C PHE A 172 -10.31 -16.91 9.94
N ALA A 173 -10.81 -17.97 10.57
CA ALA A 173 -10.90 -18.01 12.03
C ALA A 173 -9.56 -17.55 12.66
N ASN A 174 -9.63 -16.56 13.57
CA ASN A 174 -8.50 -15.88 14.21
C ASN A 174 -7.70 -14.87 13.35
N ASP A 175 -8.23 -14.41 12.21
CA ASP A 175 -7.57 -13.42 11.35
C ASP A 175 -7.98 -11.98 11.70
N GLU A 176 -7.10 -11.27 12.42
CA GLU A 176 -7.31 -9.88 12.83
C GLU A 176 -7.27 -8.85 11.67
N ARG A 177 -6.95 -9.26 10.42
CA ARG A 177 -6.80 -8.34 9.26
C ARG A 177 -8.07 -7.64 8.81
N HIS A 178 -9.21 -8.26 9.03
CA HIS A 178 -10.45 -7.88 8.37
C HIS A 178 -10.99 -6.53 8.85
N TYR A 179 -10.99 -6.29 10.16
CA TYR A 179 -11.67 -5.12 10.74
C TYR A 179 -11.09 -3.77 10.26
N PRO A 180 -9.76 -3.53 10.30
CA PRO A 180 -9.20 -2.28 9.77
C PRO A 180 -9.37 -2.14 8.25
N THR A 181 -9.19 -3.23 7.51
CA THR A 181 -9.29 -3.25 6.04
C THR A 181 -10.70 -2.90 5.59
N ARG A 182 -11.72 -3.42 6.29
CA ARG A 182 -13.13 -3.13 6.03
C ARG A 182 -13.46 -1.66 6.22
N ILE A 183 -13.02 -1.07 7.33
CA ILE A 183 -13.24 0.35 7.64
C ILE A 183 -12.61 1.24 6.55
N LEU A 184 -11.39 0.90 6.11
CA LEU A 184 -10.74 1.63 5.02
C LEU A 184 -11.49 1.48 3.69
N ALA A 185 -11.96 0.28 3.35
CA ALA A 185 -12.74 0.07 2.13
C ALA A 185 -14.00 0.94 2.12
N GLU A 186 -14.74 0.98 3.23
CA GLU A 186 -15.92 1.84 3.39
C GLU A 186 -15.54 3.33 3.32
N TYR A 187 -14.39 3.72 3.86
CA TYR A 187 -13.91 5.11 3.79
C TYR A 187 -13.57 5.51 2.34
N PHE A 188 -12.83 4.68 1.62
CA PHE A 188 -12.44 4.95 0.22
C PHE A 188 -13.62 4.86 -0.76
N ASP A 189 -14.67 4.08 -0.45
CA ASP A 189 -15.94 4.08 -1.20
C ASP A 189 -16.88 5.23 -0.77
N GLY A 190 -16.50 6.05 0.22
CA GLY A 190 -17.31 7.17 0.70
C GLY A 190 -18.54 6.77 1.54
N GLN A 191 -18.60 5.53 2.02
CA GLN A 191 -19.68 4.98 2.85
C GLN A 191 -19.54 5.38 4.33
N THR A 192 -18.31 5.60 4.80
CA THR A 192 -18.04 6.12 6.15
C THR A 192 -17.14 7.36 6.09
N LYS A 193 -17.18 8.16 7.16
CA LYS A 193 -16.31 9.33 7.33
C LYS A 193 -15.40 9.09 8.52
N LEU A 194 -14.10 9.17 8.27
CA LEU A 194 -13.07 9.16 9.31
C LEU A 194 -12.46 10.55 9.39
N THR A 195 -12.10 10.97 10.60
CA THR A 195 -11.12 12.05 10.75
C THR A 195 -9.79 11.61 10.14
N ARG A 196 -8.93 12.57 9.82
CA ARG A 196 -7.60 12.29 9.28
C ARG A 196 -6.79 11.36 10.19
N LEU A 197 -6.84 11.60 11.50
CA LEU A 197 -6.15 10.78 12.50
C LEU A 197 -6.70 9.34 12.55
N GLU A 198 -8.03 9.16 12.60
CA GLU A 198 -8.65 7.83 12.55
C GLU A 198 -8.30 7.08 11.26
N MET A 199 -8.30 7.77 10.11
CA MET A 199 -7.90 7.20 8.83
C MET A 199 -6.44 6.72 8.85
N VAL A 200 -5.51 7.54 9.34
CA VAL A 200 -4.08 7.18 9.44
C VAL A 200 -3.88 5.99 10.37
N VAL A 201 -4.49 6.01 11.56
CA VAL A 201 -4.37 4.91 12.54
C VAL A 201 -4.98 3.61 11.98
N THR A 202 -6.11 3.70 11.28
CA THR A 202 -6.74 2.55 10.61
C THR A 202 -5.88 2.01 9.48
N ALA A 203 -5.24 2.89 8.69
CA ALA A 203 -4.31 2.51 7.62
C ALA A 203 -3.09 1.75 8.16
N ILE A 204 -2.48 2.25 9.24
CA ILE A 204 -1.38 1.59 9.95
C ILE A 204 -1.83 0.19 10.37
N ALA A 205 -2.97 0.10 11.06
CA ALA A 205 -3.53 -1.15 11.54
C ALA A 205 -3.77 -2.17 10.41
N ALA A 206 -4.27 -1.73 9.26
CA ALA A 206 -4.53 -2.61 8.12
C ALA A 206 -3.24 -3.11 7.46
N LEU A 207 -2.28 -2.21 7.22
CA LEU A 207 -1.00 -2.52 6.58
C LEU A 207 -0.12 -3.41 7.46
N SER A 208 -0.03 -3.12 8.76
CA SER A 208 0.79 -3.89 9.70
C SER A 208 0.33 -5.34 9.89
N ARG A 209 -0.90 -5.66 9.49
CA ARG A 209 -1.42 -7.02 9.51
C ARG A 209 -1.21 -7.77 8.18
N GLN A 210 -0.74 -7.11 7.13
CA GLN A 210 -0.36 -7.77 5.88
C GLN A 210 0.94 -8.57 6.02
N ASP A 211 1.14 -9.51 5.10
CA ASP A 211 2.37 -10.28 4.99
C ASP A 211 3.46 -9.44 4.31
N SER A 212 4.53 -9.18 5.06
CA SER A 212 5.73 -8.46 4.62
C SER A 212 6.95 -9.39 4.45
N SER A 213 6.79 -10.72 4.46
CA SER A 213 7.92 -11.68 4.51
C SER A 213 8.96 -11.57 3.37
N LYS A 214 8.59 -10.98 2.24
CA LYS A 214 9.49 -10.74 1.09
C LYS A 214 10.11 -9.35 1.06
N PHE A 215 9.84 -8.56 2.09
CA PHE A 215 10.12 -7.14 2.20
C PHE A 215 10.70 -6.84 3.58
N THR A 216 11.29 -5.65 3.73
CA THR A 216 11.68 -5.17 5.05
C THR A 216 10.42 -4.78 5.84
N ASP A 217 10.52 -4.77 7.16
CA ASP A 217 9.40 -4.30 7.97
C ASP A 217 9.09 -2.81 7.70
N ALA A 218 10.10 -2.01 7.33
CA ALA A 218 9.97 -0.61 6.93
C ALA A 218 9.08 -0.39 5.69
N ASP A 219 8.88 -1.42 4.85
CA ASP A 219 7.97 -1.30 3.70
C ASP A 219 6.52 -1.01 4.10
N ILE A 220 6.13 -1.29 5.35
CA ILE A 220 4.83 -0.86 5.90
C ILE A 220 4.72 0.67 5.89
N ALA A 221 5.78 1.38 6.29
CA ALA A 221 5.82 2.84 6.29
C ALA A 221 5.75 3.39 4.87
N TYR A 222 6.41 2.74 3.90
CA TYR A 222 6.36 3.17 2.51
C TYR A 222 5.01 2.89 1.82
N ALA A 223 4.36 1.77 2.15
CA ALA A 223 2.99 1.52 1.71
C ALA A 223 2.02 2.54 2.30
N LEU A 224 2.22 2.94 3.56
CA LEU A 224 1.44 4.00 4.22
C LEU A 224 1.68 5.36 3.57
N MET A 225 2.94 5.73 3.34
CA MET A 225 3.34 6.93 2.61
C MET A 225 2.61 7.02 1.27
N GLY A 226 2.65 5.92 0.50
CA GLY A 226 1.93 5.77 -0.75
C GLY A 226 0.43 5.98 -0.57
N LEU A 227 -0.22 5.32 0.40
CA LEU A 227 -1.65 5.43 0.67
C LEU A 227 -2.08 6.87 1.06
N LEU A 228 -1.25 7.56 1.85
CA LEU A 228 -1.52 8.91 2.36
C LEU A 228 -1.15 10.04 1.39
N ARG A 229 -0.47 9.74 0.27
CA ARG A 229 0.15 10.75 -0.62
C ARG A 229 1.12 11.70 0.11
N LYS A 230 1.81 11.20 1.14
CA LYS A 230 2.80 12.01 1.89
C LYS A 230 4.16 11.94 1.18
N PRO A 231 4.81 13.06 0.87
CA PRO A 231 6.16 13.04 0.34
C PRO A 231 7.14 12.71 1.47
N MET A 232 7.99 11.71 1.26
CA MET A 232 9.08 11.37 2.19
C MET A 232 10.27 10.81 1.42
N THR A 233 11.48 11.14 1.89
CA THR A 233 12.71 10.54 1.39
C THR A 233 12.81 9.11 1.86
N ILE A 234 13.11 8.19 0.96
CA ILE A 234 13.12 6.76 1.24
C ILE A 234 14.55 6.32 1.46
N GLU A 235 14.83 5.82 2.66
CA GLU A 235 16.13 5.33 3.07
C GLU A 235 16.05 3.83 3.33
N ARG A 236 16.64 3.02 2.44
CA ARG A 236 16.53 1.55 2.53
C ARG A 236 17.15 0.95 3.79
N SER A 237 18.00 1.71 4.48
CA SER A 237 18.59 1.34 5.75
C SER A 237 17.66 1.60 6.94
N ASP A 238 16.57 2.34 6.76
CA ASP A 238 15.67 2.66 7.84
C ASP A 238 15.06 1.41 8.46
N THR A 239 15.03 1.39 9.78
CA THR A 239 14.14 0.50 10.51
C THR A 239 12.68 0.91 10.26
N LEU A 240 11.74 0.02 10.61
CA LEU A 240 10.33 0.37 10.59
C LEU A 240 10.03 1.56 11.51
N HIS A 241 10.69 1.65 12.65
CA HIS A 241 10.44 2.73 13.60
C HIS A 241 10.96 4.07 13.06
N GLN A 242 12.18 4.12 12.52
CA GLN A 242 12.73 5.28 11.83
C GLN A 242 11.83 5.78 10.70
N ALA A 243 11.43 4.88 9.80
CA ALA A 243 10.59 5.24 8.66
C ALA A 243 9.21 5.77 9.10
N MET A 244 8.60 5.17 10.13
CA MET A 244 7.32 5.64 10.68
C MET A 244 7.43 6.99 11.38
N THR A 245 8.49 7.22 12.16
CA THR A 245 8.73 8.49 12.84
C THR A 245 8.97 9.63 11.84
N LYS A 246 9.79 9.40 10.82
CA LYS A 246 10.00 10.35 9.73
C LYS A 246 8.68 10.71 9.03
N LEU A 247 7.84 9.70 8.75
CA LEU A 247 6.56 9.89 8.06
C LEU A 247 5.51 10.63 8.90
N LEU A 248 5.38 10.27 10.18
CA LEU A 248 4.24 10.64 11.01
C LEU A 248 4.49 11.84 11.92
N SER A 249 5.73 12.08 12.33
CA SER A 249 6.07 13.15 13.27
C SER A 249 6.91 14.26 12.64
N LEU A 250 7.80 13.92 11.70
CA LEU A 250 8.73 14.90 11.11
C LEU A 250 8.19 15.56 9.82
N THR A 251 6.96 15.22 9.41
CA THR A 251 6.29 15.89 8.29
C THR A 251 5.47 17.08 8.78
N SER A 252 5.25 18.07 7.92
CA SER A 252 4.46 19.28 8.24
C SER A 252 2.99 18.98 8.58
N GLU A 253 2.53 17.77 8.27
CA GLU A 253 1.19 17.28 8.58
C GLU A 253 1.25 16.26 9.72
N ASN A 254 1.83 16.66 10.85
CA ASN A 254 2.00 15.83 12.05
C ASN A 254 0.62 15.57 12.71
N GLU A 255 0.11 14.34 12.61
CA GLU A 255 -1.09 13.92 13.35
C GLU A 255 -0.77 13.43 14.78
N TYR A 256 0.50 13.55 15.18
CA TYR A 256 1.05 13.20 16.48
C TYR A 256 0.76 11.74 16.85
N VAL A 257 0.76 10.86 15.85
CA VAL A 257 0.44 9.43 16.02
C VAL A 257 1.51 8.76 16.87
N MET A 258 2.79 9.05 16.59
CA MET A 258 3.91 8.45 17.33
C MET A 258 3.98 8.95 18.77
N GLU A 259 3.71 10.23 19.00
CA GLU A 259 3.63 10.86 20.30
C GLU A 259 2.49 10.29 21.15
N ARG A 260 1.34 10.02 20.52
CA ARG A 260 0.23 9.30 21.17
C ARG A 260 0.62 7.87 21.47
N MET A 261 1.32 7.20 20.56
CA MET A 261 1.79 5.84 20.78
C MET A 261 2.72 5.79 21.98
N LEU A 262 3.69 6.70 22.08
CA LEU A 262 4.55 6.88 23.26
C LEU A 262 3.73 7.08 24.55
N SER A 263 2.66 7.88 24.49
CA SER A 263 1.78 8.15 25.64
C SER A 263 0.91 6.95 26.03
N SER A 264 0.60 6.07 25.09
CA SER A 264 -0.28 4.90 25.28
C SER A 264 0.46 3.61 25.62
N HIS A 265 1.78 3.56 25.43
CA HIS A 265 2.49 2.30 25.34
C HIS A 265 2.57 1.58 26.70
N PRO A 266 1.95 0.40 26.86
CA PRO A 266 2.06 -0.35 28.11
C PRO A 266 3.47 -0.94 28.21
N TYR A 267 4.14 -0.62 29.31
CA TYR A 267 5.38 -1.27 29.71
C TYR A 267 5.09 -2.70 30.22
N PRO A 268 5.85 -3.74 29.85
CA PRO A 268 7.00 -3.75 28.93
C PRO A 268 6.58 -3.79 27.45
N ALA A 269 7.36 -3.10 26.62
CA ALA A 269 7.12 -2.97 25.19
C ALA A 269 7.12 -4.35 24.50
N LYS A 270 5.98 -4.71 23.89
CA LYS A 270 5.99 -5.68 22.78
C LYS A 270 6.58 -4.92 21.60
N GLY A 271 7.58 -5.47 20.91
CA GLY A 271 8.33 -4.72 19.89
C GLY A 271 7.46 -3.98 18.87
N PHE A 272 7.97 -2.86 18.35
CA PHE A 272 7.24 -1.82 17.60
C PHE A 272 6.18 -2.32 16.59
N LYS A 273 6.50 -3.33 15.76
CA LYS A 273 5.56 -3.88 14.77
C LYS A 273 4.30 -4.49 15.40
N VAL A 274 4.43 -5.10 16.58
CA VAL A 274 3.28 -5.67 17.32
C VAL A 274 2.37 -4.54 17.81
N SER A 275 2.96 -3.43 18.26
CA SER A 275 2.23 -2.22 18.67
C SER A 275 1.41 -1.63 17.52
N LEU A 276 1.97 -1.56 16.30
CA LEU A 276 1.23 -1.08 15.13
C LEU A 276 0.05 -1.99 14.77
N LYS A 277 0.14 -3.31 14.95
CA LYS A 277 -1.02 -4.21 14.78
C LYS A 277 -2.10 -3.88 15.81
N GLY A 278 -1.71 -3.68 17.06
CA GLY A 278 -2.62 -3.38 18.17
C GLY A 278 -3.11 -1.92 18.23
N ILE A 279 -2.77 -1.06 17.27
CA ILE A 279 -2.96 0.40 17.39
C ILE A 279 -4.44 0.86 17.49
N LEU A 280 -5.39 0.02 17.07
CA LEU A 280 -6.83 0.26 17.23
C LEU A 280 -7.39 -0.26 18.55
N ASN A 281 -6.61 -1.02 19.32
CA ASN A 281 -7.06 -1.54 20.59
C ASN A 281 -7.12 -0.39 21.59
N LYS A 282 -8.15 -0.43 22.43
CA LYS A 282 -8.23 0.46 23.58
C LYS A 282 -7.14 0.11 24.59
N ASP A 283 -6.66 1.12 25.29
CA ASP A 283 -5.75 0.94 26.41
C ASP A 283 -6.46 0.35 27.65
N GLN A 284 -5.74 0.21 28.75
CA GLN A 284 -6.28 -0.29 30.02
C GLN A 284 -7.37 0.60 30.65
N PHE A 285 -7.55 1.82 30.14
CA PHE A 285 -8.54 2.79 30.59
C PHE A 285 -9.70 2.95 29.58
N ASP A 286 -9.86 2.00 28.66
CA ASP A 286 -10.89 2.01 27.62
C ASP A 286 -10.79 3.21 26.66
N THR A 287 -9.58 3.78 26.53
CA THR A 287 -9.29 4.97 25.71
C THR A 287 -8.65 4.58 24.37
N TYR A 288 -9.07 5.21 23.27
CA TYR A 288 -8.43 5.01 21.96
C TYR A 288 -7.21 5.91 21.79
N LEU A 289 -6.30 5.51 20.90
CA LEU A 289 -5.10 6.29 20.58
C LEU A 289 -5.44 7.73 20.16
N TRP A 290 -6.48 7.92 19.35
CA TRP A 290 -6.87 9.24 18.85
C TRP A 290 -7.51 10.15 19.90
N ASP A 291 -7.93 9.61 21.05
CA ASP A 291 -8.45 10.39 22.17
C ASP A 291 -7.33 11.03 23.01
N LEU A 292 -6.10 10.52 22.88
CA LEU A 292 -4.94 11.00 23.63
C LEU A 292 -4.47 12.36 23.10
N ARG A 293 -4.02 13.22 24.03
CA ARG A 293 -3.36 14.49 23.73
C ARG A 293 -1.89 14.41 24.16
N PRO A 294 -0.94 14.59 23.24
CA PRO A 294 0.47 14.47 23.54
C PRO A 294 0.94 15.73 24.27
N ALA A 295 1.85 15.58 25.23
CA ALA A 295 2.46 16.69 25.96
C ALA A 295 3.82 17.13 25.39
N CYS A 296 4.40 16.30 24.52
CA CYS A 296 5.66 16.54 23.84
C CYS A 296 5.51 16.32 22.33
N GLU A 297 6.48 16.81 21.58
CA GLU A 297 6.62 16.55 20.15
C GLU A 297 7.88 15.74 19.91
N ILE A 298 7.84 14.82 18.95
CA ILE A 298 9.03 14.14 18.48
C ILE A 298 9.73 15.05 17.48
N VAL A 299 10.96 15.44 17.80
CA VAL A 299 11.78 16.35 16.98
C VAL A 299 12.91 15.63 16.24
N GLY A 300 13.13 14.35 16.54
CA GLY A 300 14.13 13.54 15.86
C GLY A 300 14.10 12.07 16.26
N ILE A 301 14.81 11.26 15.48
CA ILE A 301 15.10 9.86 15.76
C ILE A 301 16.58 9.59 15.44
N ASP A 302 17.25 8.82 16.28
CA ASP A 302 18.67 8.48 16.12
C ASP A 302 18.88 7.17 15.35
N ASP A 303 20.14 6.82 15.13
CA ASP A 303 20.56 5.64 14.36
C ASP A 303 20.23 4.30 15.07
N ILE A 304 19.83 4.33 16.34
CA ILE A 304 19.53 3.16 17.17
C ILE A 304 18.06 3.12 17.62
N ASP A 305 17.15 3.74 16.87
CA ASP A 305 15.70 3.82 17.15
C ASP A 305 15.33 4.63 18.42
N GLY A 306 16.25 5.42 18.95
CA GLY A 306 16.02 6.36 20.04
C GLY A 306 15.28 7.60 19.57
N VAL A 307 14.26 8.03 20.32
CA VAL A 307 13.42 9.17 19.93
C VAL A 307 13.81 10.39 20.73
N VAL A 308 14.01 11.52 20.05
CA VAL A 308 14.29 12.81 20.69
C VAL A 308 12.97 13.56 20.80
N THR A 309 12.61 13.91 22.04
CA THR A 309 11.39 14.67 22.32
C THR A 309 11.73 16.10 22.72
N GLY A 310 10.91 17.04 22.25
CA GLY A 310 10.92 18.44 22.68
C GLY A 310 9.65 18.75 23.47
N LEU A 311 9.78 19.59 24.50
CA LEU A 311 8.63 20.15 25.21
C LEU A 311 7.88 21.12 24.30
N ALA A 312 6.61 20.83 24.04
CA ALA A 312 5.70 21.74 23.35
C ALA A 312 5.20 22.82 24.32
N LEU A 313 6.08 23.73 24.75
CA LEU A 313 5.69 24.90 25.54
C LEU A 313 5.67 26.15 24.66
N PRO A 314 4.57 26.94 24.66
CA PRO A 314 4.56 28.23 23.99
C PRO A 314 5.56 29.17 24.70
N GLY A 315 6.71 29.42 24.06
CA GLY A 315 7.63 30.48 24.47
C GLY A 315 8.77 30.11 25.44
N SER A 316 9.19 28.85 25.55
CA SER A 316 10.38 28.49 26.35
C SER A 316 11.39 27.63 25.59
N ILE A 317 12.67 27.82 25.92
CA ILE A 317 13.84 27.11 25.38
C ILE A 317 13.67 25.60 25.60
N ALA A 318 13.79 24.81 24.54
CA ALA A 318 13.60 23.36 24.54
C ALA A 318 14.58 22.66 25.51
N ALA A 319 14.05 21.90 26.47
CA ALA A 319 14.78 20.78 27.05
C ALA A 319 14.58 19.59 26.11
N ASN A 320 15.67 19.02 25.61
CA ASN A 320 15.65 17.84 24.76
C ASN A 320 15.91 16.62 25.64
N ASP A 321 14.91 15.74 25.73
CA ASP A 321 15.06 14.44 26.38
C ASP A 321 15.09 13.34 25.31
N ILE A 322 16.08 12.45 25.40
CA ILE A 322 16.18 11.26 24.54
C ILE A 322 15.47 10.11 25.27
N VAL A 323 14.40 9.60 24.69
CA VAL A 323 13.72 8.40 25.16
C VAL A 323 14.26 7.22 24.38
N THR A 324 14.97 6.32 25.07
CA THR A 324 15.47 5.05 24.52
C THR A 324 14.62 3.88 24.98
N GLY A 325 14.36 2.93 24.07
CA GLY A 325 13.66 1.67 24.36
C GLY A 325 12.32 1.54 23.63
N TRP A 326 12.34 0.79 22.53
CA TRP A 326 11.18 0.29 21.79
C TRP A 326 11.28 -1.23 21.61
#